data_AF-A0A8E4BMN9-F1
#
_entry.id   AF-A0A8E4BMN9-F1
#
_cell.length_a   1.000
_cell.length_b   1.000
_cell.length_c   1.000
_cell.angle_alpha   90.00
_cell.angle_beta   90.00
_cell.angle_gamma   90.00
#
_symmetry.space_group_name_H-M   'P 1'
#
loop_
_entity.id
_entity.type
_entity.pdbx_description
1 polymer ?
#
loop_
_entity_poly.entity_id
_entity_poly.type
_entity_poly.pdbx_seq_one_letter_code
_entity_poly.pdbx_strand_id
1 'polypeptide(L)'
;MRIGVKLTSSNSLTQGKSIIATNYVFDFDNQGYSGGFGVGKAQDVNDNLHLKTELFPMIVINNMFHETSIEMFGGDTGYKKWSRHYRSYGTKNIFIEPVVYMNKVVVLESPKSKSEPAGMTITYPNGKIAHERTIIPDYEKLLSMK
;
A
#
# COMPACT_ATOMS: atom_id res chain seq x y z
N MET A 1 10.46 8.85 12.92
CA MET A 1 11.27 8.16 11.89
C MET A 1 10.36 7.62 10.79
N ARG A 2 10.78 7.65 9.52
CA ARG A 2 10.04 7.09 8.38
C ARG A 2 10.94 6.14 7.59
N ILE A 3 10.43 4.95 7.29
CA ILE A 3 11.14 3.93 6.49
C ILE A 3 10.25 3.55 5.32
N GLY A 4 10.80 3.63 4.10
CA GLY A 4 10.06 3.39 2.86
C GLY A 4 10.57 2.14 2.12
N VAL A 5 9.64 1.32 1.64
CA VAL A 5 9.88 0.28 0.63
C VAL A 5 9.45 0.84 -0.72
N LYS A 6 10.38 0.87 -1.68
CA LYS A 6 10.14 1.45 -3.00
C LYS A 6 10.80 0.58 -4.08
N LEU A 7 10.10 0.37 -5.19
CA LEU A 7 10.69 -0.28 -6.36
C LEU A 7 11.73 0.64 -7.03
N THR A 8 12.78 0.06 -7.61
CA THR A 8 13.78 0.84 -8.34
C THR A 8 13.25 1.23 -9.72
N SER A 9 13.74 2.33 -10.28
CA SER A 9 13.43 2.74 -11.66
C SER A 9 14.00 1.79 -12.72
N SER A 10 14.96 0.94 -12.33
CA SER A 10 15.52 -0.11 -13.20
C SER A 10 14.62 -1.34 -13.34
N ASN A 11 13.57 -1.47 -12.52
CA ASN A 11 12.61 -2.57 -12.63
C ASN A 11 11.69 -2.37 -13.84
N SER A 12 11.42 -3.44 -14.60
CA SER A 12 10.53 -3.35 -15.77
C SER A 12 9.10 -2.89 -15.42
N LEU A 13 8.59 -3.25 -14.24
CA LEU A 13 7.26 -2.84 -13.78
C LEU A 13 7.14 -1.33 -13.54
N THR A 14 8.25 -0.62 -13.32
CA THR A 14 8.25 0.81 -12.99
C THR A 14 8.45 1.71 -14.21
N GLN A 15 8.77 1.15 -15.37
CA GLN A 15 9.02 1.93 -16.59
C GLN A 15 7.79 2.75 -16.98
N GLY A 16 8.00 4.06 -17.17
CA GLY A 16 6.96 5.02 -17.51
C GLY A 16 5.94 5.28 -16.40
N LYS A 17 6.22 4.91 -15.14
CA LYS A 17 5.31 5.10 -13.99
C LYS A 17 5.94 5.99 -12.92
N SER A 18 5.10 6.75 -12.24
CA SER A 18 5.48 7.41 -10.99
C SER A 18 5.64 6.36 -9.89
N ILE A 19 6.81 6.28 -9.26
CA ILE A 19 7.08 5.27 -8.23
C ILE A 19 6.86 5.87 -6.85
N ILE A 20 5.84 5.38 -6.17
CA ILE A 20 5.44 5.82 -4.83
C ILE A 20 6.02 4.83 -3.81
N ALA A 21 6.62 5.37 -2.74
CA ALA A 21 7.15 4.56 -1.66
C ALA A 21 6.03 4.14 -0.71
N THR A 22 6.05 2.89 -0.28
CA THR A 22 5.23 2.37 0.81
C THR A 22 5.93 2.59 2.12
N ASN A 23 5.32 3.32 3.05
CA ASN A 23 6.01 3.81 4.23
C ASN A 23 5.51 3.21 5.53
N TYR A 24 6.45 2.99 6.44
CA TYR A 24 6.24 2.83 7.87
C TYR A 24 6.66 4.11 8.57
N VAL A 25 5.88 4.53 9.56
CA VAL A 25 6.17 5.69 10.41
C VAL A 25 6.24 5.22 11.85
N PHE A 26 7.35 5.57 12.50
CA PHE A 26 7.61 5.30 13.91
C PHE A 26 7.70 6.63 14.64
N ASP A 27 6.74 6.88 15.51
CA ASP A 27 6.65 8.03 16.38
C ASP A 27 7.20 7.65 17.77
N PHE A 28 8.22 8.36 18.25
CA PHE A 28 8.90 8.06 19.52
C PHE A 28 8.62 9.09 20.61
N ASP A 29 8.14 10.27 20.24
CA ASP A 29 7.93 11.42 21.11
C ASP A 29 6.45 11.85 21.16
N ASN A 30 5.57 11.07 20.54
CA ASN A 30 4.15 11.35 20.41
C ASN A 30 3.86 12.69 19.70
N GLN A 31 4.82 13.19 18.92
CA GLN A 31 4.68 14.38 18.07
C GLN A 31 4.22 14.00 16.66
N GLY A 32 4.05 12.70 16.38
CA GLY A 32 3.53 12.17 15.13
C GLY A 32 2.06 12.53 14.97
N TYR A 33 1.80 13.71 14.39
CA TYR A 33 0.48 14.24 14.07
C TYR A 33 -0.47 13.15 13.53
N SER A 34 -1.66 13.11 14.12
CA SER A 34 -2.80 12.27 13.78
C SER A 34 -2.96 12.05 12.28
N GLY A 35 -2.67 10.84 11.78
CA GLY A 35 -2.99 10.40 10.41
C GLY A 35 -2.33 11.17 9.24
N GLY A 36 -1.60 12.26 9.50
CA GLY A 36 -1.08 13.19 8.48
C GLY A 36 0.00 12.61 7.56
N PHE A 37 0.53 11.44 7.89
CA PHE A 37 1.55 10.76 7.08
C PHE A 37 0.97 9.84 6.00
N GLY A 38 -0.36 9.72 5.88
CA GLY A 38 -1.01 8.85 4.89
C GLY A 38 -0.79 7.35 5.13
N VAL A 39 -0.35 6.97 6.35
CA VAL A 39 -0.02 5.59 6.72
C VAL A 39 -0.98 4.98 7.75
N GLY A 40 -2.10 5.64 8.02
CA GLY A 40 -3.15 5.14 8.90
C GLY A 40 -3.08 5.66 10.34
N LYS A 41 -3.95 5.10 11.19
CA LYS A 41 -4.08 5.48 12.61
C LYS A 41 -2.90 4.94 13.42
N ALA A 42 -2.35 5.76 14.33
CA ALA A 42 -1.26 5.32 15.20
C ALA A 42 -1.65 4.07 16.01
N GLN A 43 -0.69 3.16 16.15
CA GLN A 43 -0.77 1.96 16.96
C GLN A 43 0.30 2.02 18.05
N ASP A 44 -0.09 1.96 19.32
CA ASP A 44 0.87 1.96 20.42
C ASP A 44 1.62 0.63 20.49
N VAL A 45 2.94 0.69 20.66
CA VAL A 45 3.86 -0.45 20.75
C VAL A 45 4.84 -0.20 21.90
N ASN A 46 4.98 -1.18 22.78
CA ASN A 46 5.74 -1.03 24.03
C ASN A 46 6.94 -2.01 24.16
N ASP A 47 7.24 -2.75 23.09
CA ASP A 47 8.32 -3.76 23.04
C ASP A 47 8.93 -3.77 21.63
N ASN A 48 9.78 -4.75 21.33
CA ASN A 48 10.30 -5.03 20.00
C ASN A 48 9.16 -5.14 18.98
N LEU A 49 9.32 -4.44 17.86
CA LEU A 49 8.33 -4.39 16.80
C LEU A 49 8.78 -5.25 15.63
N HIS A 50 7.96 -6.23 15.23
CA HIS A 50 8.22 -7.09 14.08
C HIS A 50 7.19 -6.85 12.99
N LEU A 51 7.64 -6.32 11.85
CA LEU A 51 6.79 -6.01 10.70
C LEU A 51 7.05 -7.01 9.58
N LYS A 52 6.06 -7.86 9.30
CA LYS A 52 6.13 -8.92 8.27
C LYS A 52 5.07 -8.76 7.19
N THR A 53 4.75 -7.52 6.85
CA THR A 53 3.69 -7.20 5.87
C THR A 53 3.97 -7.88 4.54
N GLU A 54 2.95 -8.51 3.98
CA GLU A 54 2.98 -9.04 2.61
C GLU A 54 2.67 -7.91 1.63
N LEU A 55 3.56 -7.71 0.66
CA LEU A 55 3.53 -6.57 -0.24
C LEU A 55 3.35 -7.02 -1.69
N PHE A 56 2.41 -6.39 -2.36
CA PHE A 56 2.02 -6.67 -3.74
C PHE A 56 2.27 -5.43 -4.60
N PRO A 57 2.92 -5.54 -5.79
CA PRO A 57 2.97 -4.42 -6.71
C PRO A 57 1.55 -4.01 -7.11
N MET A 58 1.22 -2.74 -6.89
CA MET A 58 -0.06 -2.16 -7.27
C MET A 58 0.19 -1.06 -8.28
N ILE A 59 -0.35 -1.23 -9.49
CA ILE A 59 -0.34 -0.22 -10.54
C ILE A 59 -1.66 0.53 -10.47
N VAL A 60 -1.60 1.86 -10.46
CA VAL A 60 -2.78 2.72 -10.50
C VAL A 60 -2.74 3.53 -11.79
N ILE A 61 -3.74 3.33 -12.64
CA ILE A 61 -3.95 4.07 -13.89
C ILE A 61 -5.05 5.09 -13.63
N ASN A 62 -4.68 6.35 -13.58
CA ASN A 62 -5.59 7.46 -13.42
C ASN A 62 -5.86 8.11 -14.79
N ASN A 63 -7.00 7.76 -15.38
CA ASN A 63 -7.43 8.27 -16.67
C ASN A 63 -7.87 9.74 -16.65
N MET A 64 -8.23 10.30 -15.48
CA MET A 64 -8.60 11.71 -15.35
C MET A 64 -7.38 12.64 -15.43
N PHE A 65 -6.25 12.21 -14.87
CA PHE A 65 -4.99 12.98 -14.86
C PHE A 65 -3.96 12.50 -15.89
N HIS A 66 -4.26 11.44 -16.64
CA HIS A 66 -3.33 10.78 -17.57
C HIS A 66 -2.04 10.31 -16.88
N GLU A 67 -2.16 9.85 -15.64
CA GLU A 67 -1.03 9.42 -14.83
C GLU A 67 -1.08 7.92 -14.55
N THR A 68 0.07 7.27 -14.54
CA THR A 68 0.21 5.91 -14.04
C THR A 68 1.25 5.88 -12.93
N SER A 69 0.89 5.32 -11.80
CA SER A 69 1.78 5.13 -10.67
C SER A 69 1.93 3.65 -10.30
N ILE A 70 2.96 3.36 -9.51
CA ILE A 70 3.20 2.05 -8.92
C ILE A 70 3.66 2.20 -7.47
N GLU A 71 3.07 1.39 -6.59
CA GLU A 71 3.46 1.29 -5.18
C GLU A 71 3.40 -0.17 -4.68
N MET A 72 3.87 -0.41 -3.46
CA MET A 72 3.78 -1.71 -2.81
C MET A 72 2.56 -1.75 -1.89
N PHE A 73 1.46 -2.35 -2.34
CA PHE A 73 0.24 -2.46 -1.56
C PHE A 73 0.39 -3.52 -0.44
N GLY A 74 -0.05 -3.15 0.77
CA GLY A 74 0.05 -3.98 1.98
C GLY A 74 -1.19 -3.88 2.86
N GLY A 75 -2.35 -3.64 2.25
CA GLY A 75 -3.63 -3.46 2.95
C GLY A 75 -4.06 -2.00 3.09
N ASP A 76 -5.36 -1.82 3.35
CA ASP A 76 -5.99 -0.52 3.56
C ASP A 76 -5.63 0.06 4.94
N THR A 77 -4.75 1.07 4.94
CA THR A 77 -4.28 1.75 6.16
C THR A 77 -5.36 2.54 6.89
N GLY A 78 -6.55 2.73 6.29
CA GLY A 78 -7.73 3.25 6.97
C GLY A 78 -8.18 2.33 8.11
N TYR A 79 -7.93 1.04 8.00
CA TYR A 79 -8.15 0.07 9.08
C TYR A 79 -6.91 -0.05 9.96
N LYS A 80 -7.12 -0.04 11.28
CA LYS A 80 -6.03 -0.16 12.26
C LYS A 80 -5.15 -1.40 12.01
N LYS A 81 -5.73 -2.53 11.60
CA LYS A 81 -4.99 -3.78 11.33
C LYS A 81 -3.90 -3.65 10.26
N TRP A 82 -4.06 -2.74 9.31
CA TRP A 82 -3.09 -2.48 8.24
C TRP A 82 -2.40 -1.13 8.39
N SER A 83 -2.62 -0.44 9.50
CA SER A 83 -1.92 0.81 9.75
C SER A 83 -0.42 0.56 9.83
N ARG A 84 0.34 1.46 9.22
CA ARG A 84 1.80 1.47 9.20
C ARG A 84 2.35 2.60 10.06
N HIS A 85 1.53 3.17 10.93
CA HIS A 85 1.89 4.19 11.90
C HIS A 85 1.98 3.58 13.30
N TYR A 86 3.19 3.57 13.87
CA TYR A 86 3.49 2.98 15.17
C TYR A 86 3.97 4.07 16.13
N ARG A 87 3.36 4.14 17.29
CA ARG A 87 3.81 4.97 18.40
C ARG A 87 4.57 4.08 19.38
N SER A 88 5.85 4.31 19.50
CA SER A 88 6.80 3.42 20.16
C SER A 88 7.20 3.98 21.52
N TYR A 89 6.81 3.28 22.59
CA TYR A 89 7.19 3.59 23.96
C TYR A 89 8.17 2.55 24.47
N GLY A 90 9.46 2.88 24.55
CA GLY A 90 10.47 1.95 25.07
C GLY A 90 10.85 0.79 24.13
N THR A 91 10.41 0.79 22.87
CA THR A 91 10.87 -0.17 21.85
C THR A 91 12.39 -0.07 21.70
N LYS A 92 13.06 -1.22 21.84
CA LYS A 92 14.51 -1.33 21.67
C LYS A 92 14.89 -1.65 20.23
N ASN A 93 14.13 -2.54 19.59
CA ASN A 93 14.41 -3.02 18.23
C ASN A 93 13.16 -2.94 17.34
N ILE A 94 13.38 -2.57 16.08
CA ILE A 94 12.37 -2.58 15.02
C ILE A 94 12.90 -3.47 13.91
N PHE A 95 12.19 -4.57 13.65
CA PHE A 95 12.50 -5.54 12.60
C PHE A 95 11.51 -5.33 11.44
N ILE A 96 12.02 -5.07 10.25
CA ILE A 96 11.23 -4.83 9.05
C ILE A 96 11.59 -5.91 8.03
N GLU A 97 10.71 -6.89 7.90
CA GLU A 97 10.93 -8.12 7.14
C GLU A 97 9.74 -8.39 6.20
N PRO A 98 9.42 -7.47 5.27
CA PRO A 98 8.28 -7.65 4.38
C PRO A 98 8.52 -8.81 3.41
N VAL A 99 7.46 -9.52 3.08
CA VAL A 99 7.46 -10.51 1.99
C VAL A 99 6.93 -9.83 0.74
N VAL A 100 7.70 -9.85 -0.35
CA VAL A 100 7.33 -9.12 -1.58
C VAL A 100 6.96 -10.10 -2.69
N TYR A 101 5.72 -10.04 -3.15
CA TYR A 101 5.20 -10.87 -4.25
C TYR A 101 5.27 -10.15 -5.59
N MET A 102 6.48 -10.02 -6.16
CA MET A 102 6.71 -9.30 -7.42
C MET A 102 5.91 -9.82 -8.63
N ASN A 103 5.46 -11.07 -8.59
CA ASN A 103 4.65 -11.69 -9.64
C ASN A 103 3.13 -11.56 -9.42
N LYS A 104 2.69 -11.00 -8.28
CA LYS A 104 1.27 -10.82 -7.95
C LYS A 104 0.87 -9.37 -8.09
N VAL A 105 0.88 -8.90 -9.34
CA VAL A 105 0.55 -7.50 -9.66
C VAL A 105 -0.96 -7.31 -9.64
N VAL A 106 -1.41 -6.28 -8.93
CA VAL A 106 -2.80 -5.79 -8.97
C VAL A 106 -2.85 -4.48 -9.74
N VAL A 107 -3.85 -4.33 -10.60
CA VAL A 107 -4.03 -3.12 -11.42
C VAL A 107 -5.35 -2.47 -11.06
N LEU A 108 -5.32 -1.17 -10.74
CA LEU A 108 -6.48 -0.34 -10.54
C LEU A 108 -6.55 0.64 -11.70
N GLU A 109 -7.67 0.68 -12.40
CA GLU A 109 -7.89 1.63 -13.48
C GLU A 109 -9.14 2.47 -13.17
N SER A 110 -8.97 3.79 -13.18
CA SER A 110 -10.09 4.72 -13.02
C SER A 110 -10.96 4.74 -14.28
N PRO A 111 -12.22 5.17 -14.20
CA PRO A 111 -13.11 5.19 -15.35
C PRO A 111 -12.54 6.07 -16.47
N LYS A 112 -12.68 5.65 -17.73
CA LYS A 112 -12.20 6.39 -18.91
C LYS A 112 -13.12 7.55 -19.29
N SER A 113 -14.38 7.49 -18.87
CA SER A 113 -15.36 8.52 -19.15
C SER A 113 -16.43 8.56 -18.07
N LYS A 114 -17.25 9.62 -18.07
CA LYS A 114 -18.38 9.77 -17.15
C LYS A 114 -19.50 8.75 -17.36
N SER A 115 -19.50 8.03 -18.49
CA SER A 115 -20.49 6.98 -18.76
C SER A 115 -20.12 5.64 -18.13
N GLU A 116 -18.88 5.47 -17.67
CA GLU A 116 -18.45 4.28 -16.96
C GLU A 116 -18.82 4.34 -15.47
N PRO A 117 -18.99 3.18 -14.79
CA PRO A 117 -19.34 3.15 -13.38
C PRO A 117 -18.32 3.89 -12.49
N ALA A 118 -18.81 4.60 -11.47
CA ALA A 118 -17.95 5.19 -10.46
C ALA A 118 -17.18 4.11 -9.67
N GLY A 119 -15.93 4.40 -9.31
CA GLY A 119 -15.03 3.48 -8.61
C GLY A 119 -13.78 3.18 -9.42
N MET A 120 -13.11 2.07 -9.11
CA MET A 120 -11.98 1.56 -9.89
C MET A 120 -12.33 0.19 -10.48
N THR A 121 -11.84 -0.07 -11.69
CA THR A 121 -11.76 -1.44 -12.20
C THR A 121 -10.50 -2.08 -11.63
N ILE A 122 -10.67 -3.15 -10.85
CA ILE A 122 -9.56 -3.85 -10.19
C ILE A 122 -9.30 -5.16 -10.91
N THR A 123 -8.11 -5.31 -11.47
CA THR A 123 -7.64 -6.56 -12.07
C THR A 123 -6.66 -7.24 -11.12
N TYR A 124 -7.04 -8.41 -10.62
CA TYR A 124 -6.24 -9.21 -9.69
C TYR A 124 -5.19 -10.06 -10.45
N PRO A 125 -4.15 -10.59 -9.77
CA PRO A 125 -3.06 -11.34 -10.39
C PRO A 125 -3.47 -12.51 -11.28
N ASN A 126 -4.60 -13.15 -11.00
CA ASN A 126 -5.16 -14.25 -11.79
C ASN A 126 -6.03 -13.82 -12.98
N GLY A 127 -6.03 -12.52 -13.31
CA GLY A 127 -6.85 -11.94 -14.37
C GLY A 127 -8.32 -11.73 -13.99
N LYS A 128 -8.75 -12.08 -12.77
CA LYS A 128 -10.11 -11.78 -12.33
C LYS A 128 -10.30 -10.28 -12.21
N ILE A 129 -11.38 -9.78 -12.81
CA ILE A 129 -11.77 -8.38 -12.76
C ILE A 129 -12.86 -8.21 -11.70
N ALA A 130 -12.75 -7.18 -10.88
CA ALA A 130 -13.80 -6.71 -10.01
C ALA A 130 -14.13 -5.25 -10.33
N HIS A 131 -15.42 -4.97 -10.55
CA HIS A 131 -15.92 -3.61 -10.59
C HIS A 131 -16.42 -3.27 -9.21
N GLU A 132 -15.62 -2.51 -8.47
CA GLU A 132 -15.96 -2.15 -7.12
C GLU A 132 -16.10 -0.63 -7.01
N ARG A 133 -17.08 -0.17 -6.23
CA ARG A 133 -17.20 1.25 -5.86
C ARG A 133 -16.14 1.66 -4.81
N THR A 134 -14.99 1.00 -4.80
CA THR A 134 -13.85 1.27 -3.94
C THR A 134 -12.62 1.61 -4.77
N ILE A 135 -11.65 2.25 -4.13
CA ILE A 135 -10.34 2.59 -4.69
C ILE A 135 -9.23 1.71 -4.10
N ILE A 136 -9.57 0.72 -3.28
CA ILE A 136 -8.61 -0.12 -2.56
C ILE A 136 -8.91 -1.60 -2.82
N PRO A 137 -7.92 -2.42 -3.23
CA PRO A 137 -8.12 -3.85 -3.43
C PRO A 137 -8.42 -4.61 -2.14
N ASP A 138 -9.10 -5.74 -2.28
CA ASP A 138 -9.25 -6.69 -1.19
C ASP A 138 -7.90 -7.37 -0.91
N TYR A 139 -7.29 -6.99 0.21
CA TYR A 139 -6.01 -7.52 0.64
C TYR A 139 -6.08 -9.00 1.03
N GLU A 140 -7.14 -9.43 1.74
CA GLU A 140 -7.28 -10.84 2.14
C GLU A 140 -7.44 -11.74 0.92
N LYS A 141 -8.16 -11.24 -0.09
CA LYS A 141 -8.26 -11.92 -1.38
C LYS A 141 -6.89 -12.07 -2.04
N LEU A 142 -6.04 -11.03 -2.04
CA LEU A 142 -4.66 -11.13 -2.55
C LEU A 142 -3.82 -12.16 -1.79
N LEU A 143 -3.93 -12.20 -0.45
CA LEU A 143 -3.24 -13.21 0.37
C LEU A 143 -3.66 -14.64 0.00
N SER A 144 -4.94 -14.85 -0.31
CA SER A 144 -5.48 -16.16 -0.65
C SER A 144 -5.07 -16.68 -2.04
N MET A 145 -4.65 -15.79 -2.95
CA MET A 145 -4.22 -16.16 -4.29
C MET A 145 -2.80 -16.72 -4.21
N LYS A 146 -2.66 -18.04 -4.08
CA LYS A 146 -1.37 -18.75 -4.09
C LYS A 146 -0.63 -18.55 -5.40
#